data_AF-A0A183DL78-F1
#
_entry.id   AF-A0A183DL78-F1
#
_cell.length_a   1.000
_cell.length_b   1.000
_cell.length_c   1.000
_cell.angle_alpha   90.00
_cell.angle_beta   90.00
_cell.angle_gamma   90.00
#
_symmetry.space_group_name_H-M   'P 1'
#
loop_
_entity.id
_entity.type
_entity.pdbx_description
1 polymer ?
#
loop_
_entity_poly.entity_id
_entity_poly.type
_entity_poly.pdbx_seq_one_letter_code
_entity_poly.pdbx_strand_id
1 'polypeptide(L)' 'MEQGAALGITKARDLARLFSLFLQGRIVSSCLLDLYRTPEVAHGLDEVILAPLPKGYGFMYERHPYKPVCFF' A
#
# COMPACT_ATOMS: atom_id res chain seq x y z
N MET A 1 -1.63 -3.94 25.91
CA MET A 1 -2.27 -3.12 24.87
C MET A 1 -1.39 -3.24 23.64
N GLU A 2 -1.82 -3.97 22.62
CA GLU A 2 -1.04 -4.19 21.39
C GLU A 2 -1.37 -3.08 20.38
N GLN A 3 -0.45 -2.13 20.16
CA GLN A 3 -0.60 -1.09 19.13
C GLN A 3 0.17 -1.49 17.86
N GLY A 4 -0.21 -2.62 17.27
CA GLY A 4 0.49 -3.18 16.10
C GLY A 4 0.56 -2.24 14.89
N ALA A 5 -0.35 -1.28 14.79
CA ALA A 5 -0.38 -0.28 13.73
C ALA A 5 0.66 0.85 13.90
N ALA A 6 1.20 1.08 15.11
CA ALA A 6 2.06 2.23 15.40
C ALA A 6 3.45 1.85 15.94
N LEU A 7 3.57 0.72 16.64
CA LEU A 7 4.79 0.36 17.38
C LEU A 7 5.68 -0.66 16.66
N GLY A 8 5.57 -0.75 15.33
CA GLY A 8 6.44 -1.61 14.53
C GLY A 8 7.89 -1.13 14.55
N ILE A 9 8.83 -1.98 14.99
CA ILE A 9 10.27 -1.68 15.01
C ILE A 9 10.93 -2.41 13.84
N THR A 10 11.54 -1.67 12.91
CA THR A 10 12.28 -2.24 11.78
C THR A 10 13.39 -1.31 11.29
N LYS A 11 14.29 -1.82 10.45
CA LYS A 11 15.34 -1.04 9.76
C LYS A 11 14.94 -0.82 8.30
N ALA A 12 15.36 0.30 7.72
CA ALA A 12 15.05 0.64 6.33
C ALA A 12 15.42 -0.47 5.33
N ARG A 13 16.59 -1.10 5.49
CA ARG A 13 17.04 -2.21 4.64
C ARG A 13 16.11 -3.42 4.72
N ASP A 14 15.67 -3.74 5.94
CA ASP A 14 14.88 -4.95 6.19
C ASP A 14 13.45 -4.74 5.69
N LEU A 15 12.92 -3.52 5.84
CA LEU A 15 11.64 -3.12 5.25
C LEU A 15 11.69 -3.12 3.71
N ALA A 16 12.75 -2.60 3.09
CA ALA A 16 12.92 -2.64 1.64
C ALA A 16 13.00 -4.10 1.12
N ARG A 17 13.69 -4.98 1.85
CA ARG A 17 13.75 -6.41 1.53
C ARG A 17 12.38 -7.07 1.64
N LEU A 18 11.60 -6.74 2.68
CA LEU A 18 10.24 -7.24 2.85
C LEU A 18 9.38 -6.89 1.63
N PHE A 19 9.33 -5.62 1.23
CA PHE A 19 8.56 -5.18 0.06
C PHE A 19 9.06 -5.81 -1.24
N SER A 20 10.37 -5.98 -1.42
CA SER A 20 10.93 -6.65 -2.60
C SER A 20 10.46 -8.12 -2.70
N LEU A 21 10.52 -8.86 -1.60
CA LEU A 21 10.04 -10.26 -1.55
C LEU A 21 8.52 -10.35 -1.73
N PHE A 22 7.77 -9.40 -1.19
CA PHE A 22 6.33 -9.29 -1.35
C PHE A 22 5.97 -9.10 -2.83
N LEU A 23 6.55 -8.10 -3.50
CA LEU A 23 6.29 -7.78 -4.91
C LEU A 23 6.76 -8.88 -5.87
N GLN A 24 7.77 -9.66 -5.49
CA GLN A 24 8.21 -10.85 -6.23
C GLN A 24 7.26 -12.05 -6.10
N GLY A 25 6.21 -11.95 -5.29
CA GLY A 25 5.28 -13.05 -5.04
C GLY A 25 5.87 -14.18 -4.20
N ARG A 26 6.92 -13.89 -3.41
CA ARG A 26 7.56 -14.89 -2.53
C ARG A 26 6.91 -14.98 -1.15
N ILE A 27 6.20 -13.93 -0.73
CA ILE A 27 5.46 -13.86 0.54
C ILE A 27 3.96 -14.09 0.30
N VAL A 28 3.43 -13.57 -0.80
CA VAL A 28 2.02 -13.67 -1.20
C VAL A 28 1.93 -14.21 -2.62
N SER A 29 0.82 -14.86 -2.98
CA SER A 29 0.62 -15.36 -4.35
C SER A 29 0.47 -14.21 -5.34
N SER A 30 0.72 -14.49 -6.63
CA SER A 30 0.48 -13.51 -7.71
C SER A 30 -0.99 -13.05 -7.75
N CYS A 31 -1.93 -13.95 -7.49
CA CYS A 31 -3.36 -13.62 -7.42
C CYS A 31 -3.66 -12.58 -6.32
N LEU A 32 -3.03 -12.71 -5.15
CA LEU A 32 -3.16 -11.70 -4.10
C LEU A 32 -2.46 -10.39 -4.47
N LEU A 33 -1.31 -10.45 -5.16
CA LEU A 33 -0.68 -9.23 -5.67
C LEU A 33 -1.57 -8.49 -6.65
N ASP A 34 -2.31 -9.20 -7.51
CA ASP A 34 -3.25 -8.58 -8.44
C ASP A 34 -4.45 -7.96 -7.70
N LEU A 35 -4.95 -8.61 -6.64
CA LEU A 35 -5.97 -8.03 -5.76
C LEU A 35 -5.47 -6.72 -5.11
N TYR A 36 -4.25 -6.73 -4.57
CA TYR A 36 -3.62 -5.56 -3.94
C TYR A 36 -3.22 -4.45 -4.90
N ARG A 37 -3.48 -4.55 -6.22
CA ARG A 37 -3.28 -3.42 -7.14
C ARG A 37 -4.42 -2.41 -7.09
N THR A 38 -5.60 -2.84 -6.63
CA THR A 38 -6.79 -2.00 -6.63
C THR A 38 -7.14 -1.60 -5.20
N PRO A 39 -7.24 -0.30 -4.88
CA PRO A 39 -7.65 0.13 -3.55
C PRO A 39 -9.11 -0.25 -3.27
N GLU A 40 -9.43 -0.55 -2.01
CA GLU A 40 -10.82 -0.78 -1.58
C GLU A 40 -11.63 0.53 -1.58
N VAL A 41 -10.97 1.64 -1.22
CA VAL A 41 -11.51 2.99 -1.27
C VAL A 41 -10.68 3.78 -2.27
N ALA A 42 -11.23 4.05 -3.46
CA ALA A 42 -10.53 4.75 -4.55
C ALA A 42 -10.82 6.27 -4.57
N HIS A 43 -11.96 6.69 -4.04
CA HIS A 43 -12.44 8.07 -4.11
C HIS A 43 -13.04 8.49 -2.76
N GLY A 44 -13.16 9.80 -2.57
CA GLY A 44 -13.69 10.40 -1.34
C GLY A 44 -12.61 11.07 -0.50
N LEU A 45 -13.05 11.94 0.39
CA LEU A 45 -12.20 12.61 1.36
C LEU A 45 -12.02 11.68 2.56
N ASP A 46 -10.79 11.45 2.99
CA ASP A 46 -10.56 10.85 4.30
C ASP A 46 -10.90 11.89 5.38
N GLU A 47 -11.81 11.55 6.30
CA GLU A 47 -12.31 12.49 7.31
C GLU A 47 -11.26 12.88 8.37
N VAL A 48 -10.21 12.06 8.54
CA VAL A 48 -9.17 12.29 9.55
C VAL A 48 -7.98 13.02 8.93
N ILE A 49 -7.54 12.58 7.75
CA ILE A 49 -6.42 13.18 7.01
C ILE A 49 -6.86 14.43 6.24
N LEU A 50 -8.17 14.60 6.00
CA LEU A 50 -8.79 15.70 5.25
C LEU A 50 -8.24 15.86 3.83
N ALA A 51 -7.91 14.73 3.20
CA ALA A 51 -7.38 14.67 1.84
C ALA A 51 -7.95 13.45 1.09
N PRO A 52 -7.99 13.47 -0.25
CA PRO A 52 -8.30 12.28 -1.03
C PRO A 52 -7.16 11.27 -0.85
N LEU A 53 -7.42 10.18 -0.13
CA LEU A 53 -6.43 9.15 0.17
C LEU A 53 -6.96 7.77 -0.21
N PRO A 54 -6.60 7.28 -1.40
CA PRO A 54 -6.95 5.92 -1.80
C PRO A 54 -6.27 4.90 -0.86
N LYS A 55 -7.04 3.96 -0.33
CA LYS A 55 -6.57 2.99 0.69
C LYS A 55 -7.27 1.64 0.57
N GLY A 56 -6.62 0.60 1.08
CA GLY A 56 -7.18 -0.76 1.11
C GLY A 56 -6.15 -1.79 1.52
N TYR A 57 -6.59 -2.88 2.15
CA TYR A 57 -5.73 -3.99 2.60
C TYR A 57 -4.53 -3.58 3.49
N GLY A 58 -4.62 -2.43 4.17
CA GLY A 58 -3.52 -1.88 4.98
C GLY A 58 -2.48 -1.06 4.20
N PHE A 59 -2.69 -0.83 2.90
CA PHE A 59 -1.84 0.01 2.06
C PHE A 59 -2.53 1.34 1.71
N MET A 60 -1.72 2.37 1.53
CA MET A 60 -2.10 3.64 0.90
C MET A 60 -1.62 3.61 -0.54
N TYR A 61 -2.45 4.09 -1.46
CA TYR A 61 -2.20 4.04 -2.89
C TYR A 61 -2.02 5.45 -3.41
N GLU A 62 -0.87 5.68 -4.01
CA GLU A 62 -0.50 6.98 -4.56
C GLU A 62 -0.16 6.84 -6.04
N ARG A 63 -0.34 7.93 -6.78
CA ARG A 63 0.04 7.96 -8.17
C ARG A 63 1.55 7.86 -8.31
N HIS A 64 1.99 7.03 -9.25
CA HIS A 64 3.42 6.89 -9.52
C HIS A 64 4.02 8.24 -9.96
N PRO A 65 5.07 8.75 -9.30
CA PRO A 65 5.54 10.13 -9.45
C PRO A 65 6.00 10.47 -10.87
N TYR A 66 6.48 9.47 -11.61
CA TYR A 66 7.00 9.63 -12.98
C TYR A 66 6.06 9.15 -14.08
N LYS A 67 4.87 8.59 -13.75
CA LYS A 67 3.95 8.11 -14.79
C LYS A 67 2.83 9.15 -15.02
N PRO A 68 2.63 9.61 -16.28
CA PRO A 68 1.47 10.44 -16.60
C PRO A 68 0.17 9.67 -16.30
N VAL A 69 -0.92 10.41 -16.05
CA VAL A 69 -2.25 9.81 -15.87
C VAL A 69 -2.62 9.17 -17.19
N CYS A 70 -2.76 7.84 -17.24
CA CYS A 70 -3.49 7.21 -18.32
C CYS A 70 -4.96 7.17 -17.90
N PHE A 71 -5.77 8.05 -18.47
CA PHE A 71 -7.24 7.89 -18.47
C PHE A 71 -7.57 6.81 -19.50
N PHE A 72 -7.58 5.54 -19.10
CA PHE A 72 -8.20 4.46 -19.87
C PHE A 72 -9.08 3.63 -18.96
#